data_AF-A0A976DVL1-F1
#
_entry.id   AF-A0A976DVL1-F1
#
_cell.length_a   1.000
_cell.length_b   1.000
_cell.length_c   1.000
_cell.angle_alpha   90.00
_cell.angle_beta   90.00
_cell.angle_gamma   90.00
#
_symmetry.space_group_name_H-M   'P 1'
#
loop_
_entity.id
_entity.type
_entity.pdbx_description
1 polymer ?
#
loop_
_entity_poly.entity_id
_entity_poly.type
_entity_poly.pdbx_seq_one_letter_code
_entity_poly.pdbx_strand_id
1 'polypeptide(L)'
;MLTLAGIGFDLTPLLRPFYPGREVVSVTASDGTSFAYACKPGPNGETPQAQAERAHAAFEENLDGFADAFVGKIMTDIEEDTPALATGLTLQRDAESWARASAVRLEREFGCIHLG
;
A
#
# COMPACT_ATOMS: atom_id res chain seq x y z
N MET A 1 17.98 -23.71 7.65
CA MET A 1 17.08 -22.64 8.12
C MET A 1 17.83 -21.33 7.89
N LEU A 2 17.59 -20.59 6.80
CA LEU A 2 16.48 -19.62 6.64
C LEU A 2 16.48 -18.67 7.85
N THR A 3 16.71 -17.36 7.73
CA THR A 3 16.39 -16.42 6.64
C THR A 3 17.29 -15.17 6.82
N LEU A 4 17.65 -14.46 5.75
CA LEU A 4 18.36 -13.15 5.75
C LEU A 4 17.81 -12.25 6.88
N ALA A 5 18.40 -12.08 8.06
CA ALA A 5 19.78 -11.96 8.55
C ALA A 5 20.41 -10.60 8.25
N GLY A 6 20.41 -9.76 9.29
CA GLY A 6 21.56 -8.93 9.62
C GLY A 6 21.66 -7.60 8.90
N ILE A 7 20.80 -6.65 9.26
CA ILE A 7 21.11 -5.49 10.11
C ILE A 7 19.73 -4.95 10.50
N GLY A 8 19.35 -5.04 11.77
CA GLY A 8 18.18 -4.32 12.27
C GLY A 8 18.52 -2.84 12.31
N PHE A 9 18.57 -2.19 11.14
CA PHE A 9 18.56 -0.75 11.10
C PHE A 9 17.14 -0.36 11.47
N ASP A 10 16.95 -0.04 12.74
CA ASP A 10 15.80 0.74 13.13
C ASP A 10 15.84 2.04 12.30
N LEU A 11 15.11 2.06 11.19
CA LEU A 11 14.99 3.23 10.33
C LEU A 11 14.07 4.27 10.96
N THR A 12 13.38 3.93 12.05
CA THR A 12 12.49 4.84 12.79
C THR A 12 13.20 6.15 13.18
N PRO A 13 14.42 6.19 13.75
CA PRO A 13 15.16 7.43 13.98
C PRO A 13 15.48 8.22 12.70
N LEU A 14 15.70 7.57 11.56
CA LEU A 14 15.98 8.23 10.27
C LEU A 14 14.71 8.77 9.60
N LEU A 15 13.58 8.09 9.79
CA LEU A 15 12.28 8.42 9.22
C LEU A 15 11.46 9.40 10.09
N ARG A 16 11.72 9.44 11.41
CA ARG A 16 11.05 10.33 12.38
C ARG A 16 11.01 11.81 11.96
N PRO A 17 12.08 12.41 11.41
CA PRO A 17 12.05 13.80 10.95
C PRO A 17 11.07 14.02 9.79
N PHE A 18 10.86 13.01 8.96
CA PHE A 18 9.96 13.08 7.80
C PHE A 18 8.50 12.82 8.19
N TYR A 19 8.26 12.16 9.33
CA TYR A 19 6.93 11.76 9.78
C TYR A 19 6.69 12.14 11.25
N PRO A 20 6.69 13.43 11.60
CA PRO A 20 6.49 13.88 12.98
C PRO A 20 5.12 13.43 13.51
N GLY A 21 5.11 12.88 14.73
CA GLY A 21 3.90 12.40 15.39
C GLY A 21 3.38 11.06 14.89
N ARG A 22 4.17 10.32 14.11
CA ARG A 22 3.86 8.97 13.62
C ARG A 22 4.87 7.96 14.18
N GLU A 23 4.41 6.73 14.36
CA GLU A 23 5.24 5.57 14.70
C GLU A 23 5.35 4.65 13.48
N VAL A 24 6.54 4.13 13.23
CA VAL A 24 6.78 3.17 12.16
C VAL A 24 6.53 1.77 12.71
N VAL A 25 5.62 1.05 12.07
CA VAL A 25 5.19 -0.28 12.47
C VAL A 25 5.17 -1.23 11.27
N SER A 26 5.29 -2.52 11.54
CA SER A 26 5.25 -3.56 10.51
C SER A 26 3.96 -4.38 10.65
N VAL A 27 3.36 -4.70 9.51
CA VAL A 27 2.24 -5.64 9.40
C VAL A 27 2.68 -6.79 8.51
N THR A 28 2.45 -8.02 8.96
CA THR A 28 2.76 -9.22 8.16
C THR A 28 1.46 -9.75 7.57
N ALA A 29 1.41 -9.81 6.24
CA ALA A 29 0.30 -10.37 5.49
C ALA A 29 0.23 -11.90 5.63
N SER A 30 -0.88 -12.48 5.18
CA SER A 30 -1.14 -13.92 5.27
C SER A 30 -0.17 -14.77 4.44
N ASP A 31 0.42 -14.20 3.39
CA ASP A 31 1.45 -14.81 2.54
C ASP A 31 2.86 -14.77 3.17
N GLY A 32 3.01 -14.12 4.33
CA GLY A 32 4.27 -13.94 5.04
C GLY A 32 5.06 -12.69 4.62
N THR A 33 4.57 -11.90 3.67
CA THR A 33 5.16 -10.62 3.28
C THR A 33 4.97 -9.60 4.40
N SER A 34 6.00 -8.83 4.72
CA SER A 34 5.93 -7.76 5.74
C SER A 34 5.93 -6.39 5.06
N PHE A 35 4.99 -5.55 5.49
CA PHE A 35 4.79 -4.19 5.01
C PHE A 35 4.99 -3.18 6.15
N ALA A 36 5.67 -2.09 5.85
CA ALA A 36 5.92 -1.01 6.82
C ALA A 36 4.94 0.16 6.64
N TYR A 37 4.49 0.71 7.76
CA TYR A 37 3.59 1.86 7.82
C TYR A 37 4.07 2.90 8.83
N ALA A 38 3.93 4.19 8.51
CA ALA A 38 4.05 5.28 9.47
C ALA A 38 2.67 5.80 9.89
N CYS A 39 2.21 5.42 11.08
CA CYS A 39 0.85 5.69 11.56
C CYS A 39 0.81 6.64 12.75
N LYS A 40 -0.22 7.50 12.78
CA LYS A 40 -0.59 8.25 13.98
C LYS A 40 -1.44 7.35 14.90
N PRO A 41 -1.44 7.58 16.22
CA PRO A 41 -2.47 7.03 17.09
C PRO A 41 -3.86 7.41 16.59
N GLY A 42 -4.82 6.50 16.74
CA GLY A 42 -6.21 6.76 16.34
C GLY A 42 -6.92 7.74 17.28
N PRO A 43 -8.01 8.38 16.83
CA PRO A 43 -8.73 9.40 17.59
C PRO A 43 -9.31 8.88 18.91
N ASN A 44 -9.52 7.57 19.05
CA ASN A 44 -10.07 6.93 20.24
C ASN A 44 -9.01 6.21 21.08
N GLY A 45 -7.73 6.57 20.92
CA GLY A 45 -6.62 5.93 21.63
C GLY A 45 -6.18 4.60 21.01
N GLU A 46 -6.58 4.30 19.77
CA GLU A 46 -6.08 3.14 19.04
C GLU A 46 -4.55 3.25 18.85
N THR A 47 -3.86 2.13 19.01
CA THR A 47 -2.41 2.09 18.81
C THR A 47 -2.06 2.28 17.33
N PRO A 48 -0.88 2.83 17.00
CA PRO A 48 -0.40 2.89 15.62
C PRO A 48 -0.39 1.52 14.92
N GLN A 49 -0.13 0.44 15.67
CA GLN A 49 -0.22 -0.94 15.16
C GLN A 49 -1.63 -1.29 14.67
N ALA A 50 -2.67 -1.03 15.48
CA ALA A 50 -4.05 -1.32 15.10
C ALA A 50 -4.49 -0.48 13.88
N GLN A 51 -4.01 0.77 13.79
CA GLN A 51 -4.25 1.60 12.61
C GLN A 51 -3.56 1.05 11.37
N ALA A 52 -2.33 0.56 11.50
CA ALA A 52 -1.60 -0.06 10.40
C ALA A 52 -2.27 -1.35 9.91
N GLU A 53 -2.77 -2.19 10.81
CA GLU A 53 -3.50 -3.41 10.44
C GLU A 53 -4.78 -3.09 9.63
N ARG A 54 -5.54 -2.08 10.06
CA ARG A 54 -6.73 -1.61 9.32
C ARG A 54 -6.36 -0.96 7.99
N ALA A 55 -5.31 -0.15 7.97
CA ALA A 55 -4.79 0.46 6.76
C ALA A 55 -4.32 -0.62 5.76
N HIS A 56 -3.66 -1.68 6.24
CA HIS A 56 -3.22 -2.79 5.41
C HIS A 56 -4.40 -3.58 4.85
N ALA A 57 -5.42 -3.90 5.67
CA ALA A 57 -6.63 -4.55 5.17
C ALA A 57 -7.32 -3.70 4.07
N ALA A 58 -7.39 -2.38 4.25
CA ALA A 58 -7.93 -1.45 3.25
C ALA A 58 -7.04 -1.33 1.99
N PHE A 59 -5.73 -1.53 2.13
CA PHE A 59 -4.78 -1.58 1.02
C PHE A 59 -4.97 -2.86 0.19
N GLU A 60 -5.10 -4.01 0.83
CA GLU A 60 -5.38 -5.30 0.18
C GLU A 60 -6.71 -5.27 -0.57
N GLU A 61 -7.79 -4.78 0.06
CA GLU A 61 -9.10 -4.61 -0.60
C GLU A 61 -9.00 -3.70 -1.85
N ASN A 62 -8.23 -2.62 -1.74
CA ASN A 62 -8.00 -1.73 -2.87
C ASN A 62 -7.19 -2.40 -3.98
N LEU A 63 -6.22 -3.27 -3.64
CA LEU A 63 -5.40 -4.01 -4.61
C LEU A 63 -6.25 -5.01 -5.39
N ASP A 64 -7.11 -5.75 -4.70
CA ASP A 64 -8.05 -6.69 -5.33
C ASP A 64 -8.96 -5.95 -6.33
N GLY A 65 -9.53 -4.82 -5.92
CA GLY A 65 -10.38 -4.01 -6.81
C GLY A 65 -9.62 -3.44 -8.02
N PHE A 66 -8.34 -3.12 -7.87
CA PHE A 66 -7.49 -2.73 -9.00
C PHE A 66 -7.20 -3.89 -9.93
N ALA A 67 -6.89 -5.08 -9.40
CA ALA A 67 -6.65 -6.27 -10.20
C ALA A 67 -7.88 -6.63 -11.04
N ASP A 68 -9.07 -6.55 -10.46
CA ASP A 68 -10.33 -6.78 -11.19
C ASP A 68 -10.55 -5.75 -12.31
N ALA A 69 -10.33 -4.46 -12.03
CA ALA A 69 -10.44 -3.40 -13.04
C ALA A 69 -9.40 -3.56 -14.16
N PHE A 70 -8.18 -3.95 -13.81
CA PHE A 70 -7.08 -4.22 -14.74
C PHE A 70 -7.43 -5.38 -15.69
N VAL A 71 -7.90 -6.51 -15.15
CA VAL A 71 -8.34 -7.65 -15.95
C VAL A 71 -9.51 -7.26 -16.85
N GLY A 72 -10.51 -6.55 -16.31
CA GLY A 72 -11.64 -6.05 -17.09
C GLY A 72 -11.20 -5.22 -18.29
N LYS A 73 -10.26 -4.30 -18.08
CA LYS A 73 -9.71 -3.46 -19.16
C LYS A 73 -8.99 -4.27 -20.24
N ILE A 74 -8.19 -5.27 -19.86
CA ILE A 74 -7.53 -6.14 -20.84
C ILE A 74 -8.55 -6.88 -21.69
N MET A 75 -9.61 -7.41 -21.08
CA MET A 75 -10.65 -8.14 -21.82
C MET A 75 -11.40 -7.22 -22.79
N THR A 76 -11.76 -6.00 -22.37
CA THR A 76 -12.36 -5.01 -23.27
C THR A 76 -11.43 -4.64 -24.42
N ASP A 77 -10.14 -4.40 -24.14
CA ASP A 77 -9.17 -4.05 -25.19
C ASP A 77 -9.00 -5.19 -26.22
N ILE A 78 -9.10 -6.46 -25.78
CA ILE A 78 -9.11 -7.64 -26.67
C ILE A 78 -10.37 -7.66 -27.55
N GLU A 79 -11.54 -7.37 -26.97
CA GLU A 79 -12.82 -7.31 -27.70
C GLU A 79 -12.84 -6.17 -28.73
N GLU A 80 -12.17 -5.06 -28.44
CA GLU A 80 -12.07 -3.87 -29.30
C GLU A 80 -10.89 -3.90 -30.28
N ASP A 81 -10.09 -4.98 -30.31
CA ASP A 81 -8.86 -5.11 -31.12
C ASP A 81 -7.87 -3.94 -30.90
N THR A 82 -7.75 -3.48 -29.65
CA THR A 82 -6.88 -2.36 -29.28
C THR A 82 -5.41 -2.81 -29.26
N PRO A 83 -4.47 -2.02 -29.80
CA PRO A 83 -3.05 -2.37 -29.77
C PRO A 83 -2.49 -2.51 -28.35
N ALA A 84 -1.78 -3.61 -28.08
CA ALA A 84 -1.22 -3.94 -26.77
C ALA A 84 -0.34 -2.84 -26.15
N LEU A 85 0.35 -2.03 -26.97
CA LEU A 85 1.14 -0.89 -26.49
C LEU A 85 0.27 0.22 -25.89
N ALA A 86 -0.89 0.49 -26.50
CA ALA A 86 -1.84 1.48 -26.00
C ALA A 86 -2.50 1.00 -24.69
N THR A 87 -2.82 -0.29 -24.61
CA THR A 87 -3.28 -0.96 -23.39
C THR A 87 -2.24 -0.82 -22.28
N GLY A 88 -0.98 -1.20 -22.51
CA GLY A 88 0.08 -1.15 -21.51
C GLY A 88 0.33 0.27 -20.94
N LEU A 89 0.37 1.30 -21.79
CA LEU A 89 0.54 2.68 -21.33
C LEU A 89 -0.64 3.17 -20.49
N THR A 90 -1.87 2.78 -20.85
CA THR A 90 -3.06 3.17 -20.09
C THR A 90 -3.05 2.49 -18.72
N LEU A 91 -2.77 1.19 -18.68
CA LEU A 91 -2.69 0.42 -17.44
C LEU A 91 -1.61 0.95 -16.49
N GLN A 92 -0.45 1.38 -17.00
CA GLN A 92 0.58 2.01 -16.18
C GLN A 92 0.07 3.32 -15.54
N ARG A 93 -0.57 4.19 -16.32
CA ARG A 93 -1.11 5.46 -15.80
C ARG A 93 -2.22 5.24 -14.79
N ASP A 94 -3.07 4.24 -15.04
CA ASP A 94 -4.14 3.85 -14.12
C ASP A 94 -3.57 3.29 -12.81
N ALA A 95 -2.52 2.47 -12.88
CA ALA A 95 -1.80 1.97 -11.71
C ALA A 95 -1.19 3.10 -10.87
N GLU A 96 -0.53 4.07 -11.51
CA GLU A 96 0.04 5.24 -10.81
C GLU A 96 -1.04 6.10 -10.15
N SER A 97 -2.14 6.34 -10.87
CA SER A 97 -3.29 7.09 -10.35
C SER A 97 -3.92 6.38 -9.16
N TRP A 98 -4.11 5.06 -9.28
CA TRP A 98 -4.61 4.21 -8.21
C TRP A 98 -3.68 4.24 -6.99
N ALA A 99 -2.37 4.09 -7.17
CA ALA A 99 -1.41 4.09 -6.06
C ALA A 99 -1.45 5.41 -5.28
N ARG A 100 -1.57 6.54 -5.99
CA ARG A 100 -1.72 7.87 -5.38
C ARG A 100 -3.05 7.99 -4.63
N ALA A 101 -4.15 7.55 -5.21
CA ALA A 101 -5.47 7.58 -4.58
C ALA A 101 -5.51 6.72 -3.31
N SER A 102 -4.94 5.52 -3.37
CA SER A 102 -4.77 4.62 -2.23
C SER A 102 -3.93 5.28 -1.13
N ALA A 103 -2.77 5.85 -1.45
CA ALA A 103 -1.93 6.53 -0.46
C ALA A 103 -2.67 7.68 0.25
N VAL A 104 -3.38 8.53 -0.50
CA VAL A 104 -4.19 9.61 0.07
C VAL A 104 -5.32 9.08 0.94
N ARG A 105 -5.98 8.00 0.51
CA ARG A 105 -7.04 7.34 1.28
C ARG A 105 -6.50 6.83 2.62
N LEU A 106 -5.38 6.10 2.60
CA LEU A 106 -4.79 5.54 3.81
C LEU A 106 -4.40 6.62 4.82
N GLU A 107 -3.85 7.72 4.34
CA GLU A 107 -3.50 8.85 5.22
C GLU A 107 -4.74 9.52 5.80
N ARG A 108 -5.79 9.72 4.99
CA ARG A 108 -7.02 10.40 5.42
C ARG A 108 -7.85 9.56 6.39
N GLU A 109 -8.02 8.27 6.12
CA GLU A 109 -8.96 7.40 6.85
C GLU A 109 -8.32 6.74 8.07
N PHE A 110 -7.03 6.39 7.98
CA PHE A 110 -6.34 5.66 9.04
C PHE A 110 -5.20 6.45 9.67
N GLY A 111 -4.87 7.63 9.11
CA GLY A 111 -3.71 8.38 9.57
C GLY A 111 -2.42 7.61 9.34
N CYS A 112 -2.33 6.81 8.27
CA CYS A 112 -1.19 5.94 7.97
C CYS A 112 -0.58 6.26 6.61
N ILE A 113 0.74 6.10 6.51
CA ILE A 113 1.48 6.20 5.25
C ILE A 113 2.16 4.86 5.02
N HIS A 114 1.89 4.25 3.86
CA HIS A 114 2.57 3.02 3.44
C HIS A 114 3.98 3.34 2.97
N LEU A 115 4.98 2.60 3.47
CA LEU A 115 6.41 2.85 3.23
C LEU A 115 7.06 1.81 2.31
N GLY A 116 6.37 0.71 2.02
CA GLY A 116 6.89 -0.45 1.29
C GLY A 116 6.78 -1.73 2.11
#